data_AF-A0A0L0G2K1-F1
#
_entry.id   AF-A0A0L0G2K1-F1
#
_cell.length_a   1.000
_cell.length_b   1.000
_cell.length_c   1.000
_cell.angle_alpha   90.00
_cell.angle_beta   90.00
_cell.angle_gamma   90.00
#
_symmetry.space_group_name_H-M   'P 1'
#
loop_
_entity.id
_entity.type
_entity.pdbx_description
1 polymer ?
#
loop_
_entity_poly.entity_id
_entity_poly.type
_entity_poly.pdbx_seq_one_letter_code
_entity_poly.pdbx_strand_id
1 'polypeptide(L)'
;MSIGSTNIVVTEFGIRPSGISAPADLSAFSGLGKLEDLDVTSFTWFEGTLMNLPRLKRLSLNQHCSTWPNVFDMRAVSCLPQLTTLEIWAGDHDTTLHPLLGLSGLEHLTLKDLHARDWDVLGELVNLKSLVVRTTDDVDGIDFGKCTKLETLDVIQKRI
;
A
#
# COMPACT_ATOMS: atom_id res chain seq x y z
N MET A 1 -7.04 -21.89 -16.38
CA MET A 1 -6.78 -21.86 -14.93
C MET A 1 -7.98 -21.19 -14.29
N SER A 2 -8.80 -21.92 -13.54
CA SER A 2 -10.05 -21.40 -12.96
C SER A 2 -9.71 -20.58 -11.71
N ILE A 3 -9.51 -19.28 -11.87
CA ILE A 3 -9.16 -18.36 -10.78
C ILE A 3 -10.45 -17.81 -10.17
N GLY A 4 -11.14 -18.68 -9.41
CA GLY A 4 -12.28 -18.32 -8.57
C GLY A 4 -11.89 -17.83 -7.17
N SER A 5 -10.61 -17.59 -6.93
CA SER A 5 -10.09 -17.22 -5.61
C SER A 5 -10.37 -15.75 -5.30
N THR A 6 -10.99 -15.50 -4.14
CA THR A 6 -11.19 -14.14 -3.58
C THR A 6 -9.92 -13.59 -2.94
N ASN A 7 -8.92 -14.44 -2.69
CA ASN A 7 -7.65 -14.08 -2.06
C ASN A 7 -6.51 -14.57 -2.94
N ILE A 8 -5.51 -13.72 -3.16
CA ILE A 8 -4.29 -14.05 -3.88
C ILE A 8 -3.09 -13.50 -3.11
N VAL A 9 -2.14 -14.39 -2.85
CA VAL A 9 -0.81 -14.03 -2.36
C VAL A 9 0.18 -14.31 -3.49
N VAL A 10 0.91 -13.28 -3.91
CA VAL A 10 1.93 -13.35 -4.95
C VAL A 10 3.28 -13.15 -4.28
N THR A 11 3.91 -14.27 -3.93
CA THR A 11 5.16 -14.26 -3.14
C THR A 11 6.44 -14.24 -3.97
N GLU A 12 6.40 -14.47 -5.28
CA GLU A 12 7.55 -14.32 -6.19
C GLU A 12 7.16 -14.71 -7.64
N PHE A 13 7.34 -13.82 -8.62
CA PHE A 13 7.48 -14.27 -10.01
C PHE A 13 8.89 -14.82 -10.18
N GLY A 14 8.97 -16.11 -10.47
CA GLY A 14 10.16 -16.95 -10.34
C GLY A 14 11.47 -16.34 -10.83
N ILE A 15 12.52 -16.62 -10.05
CA ILE A 15 13.92 -16.40 -10.40
C ILE A 15 14.17 -16.94 -11.82
N ARG A 16 14.45 -16.05 -12.78
CA ARG A 16 15.04 -16.46 -14.06
C ARG A 16 16.53 -16.73 -13.86
N PRO A 17 17.17 -17.59 -14.71
CA PRO A 17 18.55 -18.03 -14.54
C PRO A 17 19.63 -16.92 -14.62
N SER A 18 19.24 -15.65 -14.71
CA SER A 18 20.09 -14.46 -14.83
C SER A 18 20.15 -13.59 -13.57
N GLY A 19 19.62 -14.04 -12.43
CA GLY A 19 19.83 -13.40 -11.12
C GLY A 19 19.05 -12.10 -10.87
N ILE A 20 18.15 -11.71 -11.76
CA ILE A 20 17.19 -10.61 -11.57
C ILE A 20 15.80 -11.21 -11.75
N SER A 21 15.01 -11.25 -10.68
CA SER A 21 13.58 -11.57 -10.78
C SER A 21 12.93 -10.51 -11.63
N ALA A 22 12.15 -10.92 -12.65
CA ALA A 22 11.27 -9.97 -13.29
C ALA A 22 10.16 -9.63 -12.28
N PRO A 23 9.77 -8.37 -12.20
CA PRO A 23 8.77 -7.92 -11.25
C PRO A 23 7.39 -8.49 -11.61
N ALA A 24 6.51 -8.60 -10.62
CA ALA A 24 5.12 -8.98 -10.88
C ALA A 24 4.44 -7.93 -11.79
N ASP A 25 4.01 -8.35 -12.99
CA ASP A 25 3.07 -7.58 -13.81
C ASP A 25 1.67 -7.76 -13.25
N LEU A 26 1.18 -6.71 -12.56
CA LEU A 26 -0.13 -6.72 -11.94
C LEU A 26 -1.27 -6.85 -12.99
N SER A 27 -1.00 -6.63 -14.30
CA SER A 27 -2.02 -6.69 -15.36
C SER A 27 -2.61 -8.10 -15.50
N ALA A 28 -1.86 -9.10 -15.02
CA ALA A 28 -2.31 -10.48 -14.85
C ALA A 28 -3.58 -10.61 -13.98
N PHE A 29 -3.89 -9.61 -13.15
CA PHE A 29 -5.06 -9.60 -12.27
C PHE A 29 -6.29 -8.89 -12.84
N SER A 30 -6.19 -8.27 -14.03
CA SER A 30 -7.30 -7.51 -14.65
C SER A 30 -8.58 -8.32 -14.90
N GLY A 31 -8.50 -9.65 -14.92
CA GLY A 31 -9.65 -10.56 -15.03
C GLY A 31 -10.26 -11.01 -13.70
N LEU A 32 -9.72 -10.57 -12.55
CA LEU A 32 -10.10 -11.03 -11.22
C LEU A 32 -11.09 -10.11 -10.53
N GLY A 33 -12.23 -9.83 -11.19
CA GLY A 33 -13.24 -8.90 -10.65
C GLY A 33 -13.91 -9.34 -9.32
N LYS A 34 -13.56 -10.52 -8.78
CA LYS A 34 -13.99 -11.04 -7.47
C LYS A 34 -12.89 -10.98 -6.40
N LEU A 35 -11.71 -10.49 -6.72
CA LEU A 35 -10.61 -10.40 -5.77
C LEU A 35 -10.96 -9.40 -4.66
N GLU A 36 -10.86 -9.85 -3.43
CA GLU A 36 -11.09 -9.04 -2.22
C GLU A 36 -9.80 -8.82 -1.42
N ASP A 37 -8.83 -9.72 -1.55
CA ASP A 37 -7.55 -9.68 -0.85
C ASP A 37 -6.39 -9.93 -1.82
N LEU A 38 -5.45 -8.99 -1.86
CA LEU A 38 -4.27 -9.03 -2.73
C LEU A 38 -3.03 -8.69 -1.90
N ASP A 39 -2.11 -9.63 -1.82
CA ASP A 39 -0.78 -9.45 -1.26
C ASP A 39 0.26 -9.63 -2.35
N VAL A 40 1.10 -8.62 -2.57
CA VAL A 40 2.14 -8.62 -3.60
C VAL A 40 3.48 -8.21 -3.00
N THR A 41 4.45 -9.11 -3.12
CA THR A 41 5.85 -8.84 -2.80
C THR A 41 6.67 -8.64 -4.08
N SER A 42 7.61 -7.68 -4.08
CA SER A 42 8.57 -7.46 -5.17
C SER A 42 7.89 -7.24 -6.54
N PHE A 43 7.17 -6.12 -6.66
CA PHE A 43 6.44 -5.73 -7.88
C PHE A 43 7.14 -4.60 -8.64
N THR A 44 6.78 -4.41 -9.91
CA THR A 44 7.01 -3.14 -10.62
C THR A 44 5.67 -2.50 -10.80
N TRP A 45 5.64 -1.21 -10.57
CA TRP A 45 4.45 -0.45 -10.81
C TRP A 45 4.16 -0.36 -12.32
N PHE A 46 2.93 -0.68 -12.70
CA PHE A 46 2.37 -0.31 -13.99
C PHE A 46 1.15 0.57 -13.74
N GLU A 47 1.05 1.66 -14.47
CA GLU A 47 -0.04 2.62 -14.31
C GLU A 47 -1.40 1.96 -14.60
N GLY A 48 -2.39 2.23 -13.75
CA GLY A 48 -3.78 1.80 -13.95
C GLY A 48 -4.13 0.35 -13.58
N THR A 49 -3.19 -0.43 -13.03
CA THR A 49 -3.44 -1.86 -12.87
C THR A 49 -4.46 -2.23 -11.79
N LEU A 50 -4.51 -1.46 -10.70
CA LEU A 50 -5.49 -1.67 -9.62
C LEU A 50 -6.91 -1.24 -9.99
N MET A 51 -7.09 -0.45 -11.05
CA MET A 51 -8.41 0.08 -11.45
C MET A 51 -9.41 -1.02 -11.83
N ASN A 52 -8.93 -2.23 -12.13
CA ASN A 52 -9.76 -3.37 -12.52
C ASN A 52 -10.09 -4.33 -11.36
N LEU A 53 -9.82 -3.94 -10.11
CA LEU A 53 -10.10 -4.73 -8.89
C LEU A 53 -11.16 -4.04 -8.02
N PRO A 54 -12.41 -3.88 -8.50
CA PRO A 54 -13.43 -3.03 -7.85
C PRO A 54 -13.93 -3.55 -6.50
N ARG A 55 -13.61 -4.80 -6.15
CA ARG A 55 -14.01 -5.47 -4.90
C ARG A 55 -12.88 -5.61 -3.89
N LEU A 56 -11.71 -5.05 -4.19
CA LEU A 56 -10.56 -5.20 -3.32
C LEU A 56 -10.81 -4.47 -1.99
N LYS A 57 -10.75 -5.25 -0.89
CA LYS A 57 -10.93 -4.78 0.49
C LYS A 57 -9.62 -4.69 1.23
N ARG A 58 -8.65 -5.55 0.87
CA ARG A 58 -7.33 -5.62 1.47
C ARG A 58 -6.26 -5.61 0.39
N LEU A 59 -5.27 -4.75 0.58
CA LEU A 59 -4.13 -4.61 -0.31
C LEU A 59 -2.86 -4.54 0.55
N SER A 60 -1.98 -5.51 0.36
CA SER A 60 -0.63 -5.53 0.91
C SER A 60 0.37 -5.41 -0.23
N LEU A 61 1.24 -4.42 -0.14
CA LEU A 61 2.27 -4.14 -1.13
C LEU A 61 3.62 -4.03 -0.43
N ASN A 62 4.50 -4.97 -0.73
CA ASN A 62 5.78 -5.09 -0.06
C ASN A 62 6.95 -5.04 -1.05
N GLN A 63 7.74 -3.99 -0.95
CA GLN A 63 8.97 -3.78 -1.72
C GLN A 63 10.20 -4.09 -0.87
N HIS A 64 10.83 -5.22 -1.17
CA HIS A 64 12.05 -5.65 -0.51
C HIS A 64 13.35 -5.22 -1.22
N CYS A 65 13.26 -4.64 -2.43
CA CYS A 65 14.42 -4.39 -3.28
C CYS A 65 14.65 -2.90 -3.52
N SER A 66 15.60 -2.33 -2.77
CA SER A 66 16.02 -0.92 -2.87
C SER A 66 16.74 -0.54 -4.17
N THR A 67 17.02 -1.51 -5.04
CA THR A 67 17.70 -1.27 -6.34
C THR A 67 16.73 -1.04 -7.49
N TRP A 68 15.42 -1.16 -7.26
CA TRP A 68 14.41 -0.95 -8.30
C TRP A 68 13.95 0.50 -8.26
N PRO A 69 13.95 1.22 -9.41
CA PRO A 69 13.71 2.66 -9.46
C PRO A 69 12.25 3.08 -9.21
N ASN A 70 11.44 2.25 -8.53
CA ASN A 70 10.00 2.45 -8.51
C ASN A 70 9.53 3.17 -7.25
N VAL A 71 9.29 4.47 -7.45
CA VAL A 71 8.41 5.29 -6.63
C VAL A 71 7.02 4.67 -6.66
N PHE A 72 6.54 4.20 -5.52
CA PHE A 72 5.17 3.74 -5.39
C PHE A 72 4.21 4.91 -5.64
N ASP A 73 3.48 4.90 -6.77
CA ASP A 73 2.48 5.92 -7.05
C ASP A 73 1.15 5.58 -6.36
N MET A 74 0.97 6.15 -5.17
CA MET A 74 -0.25 6.04 -4.37
C MET A 74 -1.52 6.47 -5.15
N ARG A 75 -1.42 7.21 -6.27
CA ARG A 75 -2.60 7.54 -7.11
C ARG A 75 -3.35 6.29 -7.54
N ALA A 76 -2.66 5.17 -7.73
CA ALA A 76 -3.32 3.95 -8.11
C ALA A 76 -4.21 3.32 -7.03
N VAL A 77 -3.91 3.53 -5.74
CA VAL A 77 -4.78 3.02 -4.67
C VAL A 77 -6.01 3.90 -4.49
N SER A 78 -5.93 5.20 -4.81
CA SER A 78 -7.06 6.13 -4.69
C SER A 78 -8.32 5.72 -5.46
N CYS A 79 -8.16 4.85 -6.47
CA CYS A 79 -9.25 4.31 -7.29
C CYS A 79 -9.92 3.04 -6.72
N LEU A 80 -9.61 2.63 -5.47
CA LEU A 80 -10.15 1.41 -4.85
C LEU A 80 -11.25 1.74 -3.83
N PRO A 81 -12.53 1.85 -4.26
CA PRO A 81 -13.61 2.40 -3.43
C PRO A 81 -14.02 1.50 -2.25
N GLN A 82 -13.63 0.21 -2.26
CA GLN A 82 -13.97 -0.75 -1.20
C GLN A 82 -12.79 -1.08 -0.28
N LEU A 83 -11.65 -0.39 -0.45
CA LEU A 83 -10.47 -0.70 0.33
C LEU A 83 -10.65 -0.28 1.80
N THR A 84 -10.47 -1.25 2.69
CA THR A 84 -10.59 -1.09 4.16
C THR A 84 -9.26 -1.31 4.87
N THR A 85 -8.34 -2.06 4.26
CA THR A 85 -7.00 -2.33 4.78
C THR A 85 -5.97 -2.06 3.69
N LEU A 86 -4.99 -1.23 4.02
CA LEU A 86 -3.83 -0.95 3.17
C LEU A 86 -2.54 -1.14 3.97
N GLU A 87 -1.66 -1.98 3.47
CA GLU A 87 -0.32 -2.18 4.01
C GLU A 87 0.70 -1.89 2.92
N ILE A 88 1.63 -0.98 3.21
CA ILE A 88 2.69 -0.59 2.28
C ILE A 88 4.03 -0.66 2.99
N TRP A 89 4.94 -1.41 2.40
CA TRP A 89 6.35 -1.39 2.71
C TRP A 89 7.10 -0.93 1.45
N ALA A 90 7.68 0.27 1.49
CA ALA A 90 8.26 0.89 0.29
C ALA A 90 9.78 0.69 0.15
N GLY A 91 10.50 0.17 1.16
CA GLY A 91 11.93 -0.07 1.08
C GLY A 91 12.77 1.22 1.03
N ASP A 92 12.42 2.20 1.86
CA ASP A 92 13.05 3.53 2.00
C ASP A 92 12.98 4.40 0.74
N HIS A 93 11.85 4.34 0.02
CA HIS A 93 11.59 5.21 -1.13
C HIS A 93 10.73 6.42 -0.79
N ASP A 94 10.96 7.53 -1.50
CA ASP A 94 10.08 8.70 -1.50
C ASP A 94 8.67 8.32 -1.99
N THR A 95 7.66 8.75 -1.24
CA THR A 95 6.24 8.41 -1.44
C THR A 95 5.37 9.62 -1.10
N THR A 96 4.34 9.89 -1.91
CA THR A 96 3.35 10.95 -1.64
C THR A 96 2.07 10.32 -1.08
N LEU A 97 1.64 10.75 0.10
CA LEU A 97 0.49 10.16 0.82
C LEU A 97 -0.85 10.77 0.42
N HIS A 98 -0.88 11.96 -0.20
CA HIS A 98 -2.11 12.67 -0.57
C HIS A 98 -3.22 11.81 -1.23
N PRO A 99 -2.92 10.84 -2.11
CA PRO A 99 -3.95 9.98 -2.71
C PRO A 99 -4.74 9.13 -1.71
N LEU A 100 -4.23 8.92 -0.48
CA LEU A 100 -4.95 8.22 0.58
C LEU A 100 -6.25 8.94 0.98
N LEU A 101 -6.36 10.25 0.76
CA LEU A 101 -7.58 11.02 1.00
C LEU A 101 -8.78 10.55 0.16
N GLY A 102 -8.52 9.88 -0.97
CA GLY A 102 -9.58 9.27 -1.79
C GLY A 102 -10.15 7.98 -1.19
N LEU A 103 -9.45 7.35 -0.24
CA LEU A 103 -9.83 6.07 0.37
C LEU A 103 -10.82 6.27 1.52
N SER A 104 -12.02 6.75 1.21
CA SER A 104 -13.05 7.05 2.21
C SER A 104 -13.46 5.86 3.09
N GLY A 105 -13.23 4.61 2.66
CA GLY A 105 -13.51 3.40 3.43
C GLY A 105 -12.33 2.86 4.25
N LEU A 106 -11.16 3.52 4.24
CA LEU A 106 -9.96 2.99 4.87
C LEU A 106 -10.07 2.99 6.41
N GLU A 107 -9.94 1.81 7.01
CA GLU A 107 -10.03 1.62 8.46
C GLU A 107 -8.69 1.20 9.08
N HIS A 108 -7.85 0.51 8.32
CA HIS A 108 -6.57 0.00 8.81
C HIS A 108 -5.45 0.39 7.83
N LEU A 109 -4.44 1.10 8.33
CA LEU A 109 -3.31 1.57 7.56
C LEU A 109 -1.99 1.18 8.23
N THR A 110 -1.12 0.53 7.46
CA THR A 110 0.25 0.24 7.84
C THR A 110 1.19 0.84 6.80
N LEU A 111 2.11 1.70 7.24
CA LEU A 111 3.16 2.31 6.41
C LEU A 111 4.53 1.96 7.00
N LYS A 112 5.41 1.34 6.23
CA LYS A 112 6.74 0.89 6.68
C LYS A 112 7.82 1.28 5.70
N ASP A 113 8.95 1.74 6.24
CA ASP A 113 10.20 2.01 5.53
C ASP A 113 9.91 2.79 4.23
N LEU A 114 9.41 4.01 4.40
CA LEU A 114 9.13 4.95 3.32
C LEU A 114 9.45 6.36 3.80
N HIS A 115 9.73 7.24 2.83
CA HIS A 115 9.94 8.66 3.05
C HIS A 115 8.76 9.46 2.47
N ALA A 116 8.13 10.31 3.26
CA ALA A 116 7.07 11.20 2.81
C ALA A 116 7.27 12.62 3.31
N ARG A 117 6.73 13.59 2.59
CA ARG A 117 6.75 15.02 2.99
C ARG A 117 5.39 15.51 3.46
N ASP A 118 4.34 14.73 3.24
CA ASP A 118 2.94 15.06 3.47
C ASP A 118 2.31 14.14 4.53
N TRP A 119 3.05 13.87 5.60
CA TRP A 119 2.60 13.05 6.73
C TRP A 119 1.32 13.57 7.41
N ASP A 120 1.04 14.87 7.35
CA ASP A 120 -0.19 15.48 7.86
C ASP A 120 -1.47 14.90 7.24
N VAL A 121 -1.37 14.27 6.06
CA VAL A 121 -2.49 13.54 5.43
C VAL A 121 -3.06 12.47 6.35
N LEU A 122 -2.24 11.86 7.21
CA LEU A 122 -2.70 10.83 8.15
C LEU A 122 -3.73 11.36 9.15
N GLY A 123 -3.64 12.63 9.52
CA GLY A 123 -4.61 13.31 10.40
C GLY A 123 -5.98 13.55 9.76
N GLU A 124 -6.10 13.42 8.44
CA GLU A 124 -7.33 13.64 7.68
C GLU A 124 -8.12 12.34 7.43
N LEU A 125 -7.59 11.18 7.79
CA LEU A 125 -8.21 9.88 7.56
C LEU A 125 -9.29 9.58 8.62
N VAL A 126 -10.46 10.22 8.49
CA VAL A 126 -11.53 10.24 9.50
C VAL A 126 -12.16 8.88 9.85
N ASN A 127 -11.98 7.86 8.99
CA ASN A 127 -12.51 6.51 9.20
C ASN A 127 -11.48 5.53 9.78
N LEU A 128 -10.25 5.98 9.98
CA LEU A 128 -9.16 5.13 10.45
C LEU A 128 -9.40 4.68 11.89
N LYS A 129 -9.29 3.36 12.10
CA LYS A 129 -9.38 2.69 13.41
C LYS A 129 -8.01 2.25 13.91
N SER A 130 -7.11 1.88 13.00
CA SER A 130 -5.75 1.48 13.33
C SER A 130 -4.75 2.12 12.40
N LEU A 131 -3.74 2.76 12.97
CA LEU A 131 -2.59 3.31 12.25
C LEU A 131 -1.29 2.73 12.82
N VAL A 132 -0.48 2.15 11.94
CA VAL A 132 0.89 1.75 12.24
C VAL A 132 1.82 2.45 11.27
N VAL A 133 2.74 3.26 11.79
CA VAL A 133 3.79 3.91 11.00
C VAL A 133 5.15 3.48 11.52
N ARG A 134 6.00 2.99 10.62
CA ARG A 134 7.42 2.74 10.89
C ARG A 134 8.24 3.49 9.86
N THR A 135 8.95 4.52 10.29
CA THR A 135 9.71 5.40 9.39
C THR A 135 11.01 5.87 10.05
N THR A 136 11.87 6.49 9.26
CA THR A 136 13.01 7.29 9.72
C THR A 136 12.73 8.79 9.63
N ASP A 137 11.61 9.19 9.01
CA ASP A 137 11.16 10.57 8.96
C ASP A 137 10.71 11.07 10.33
N ASP A 138 10.74 12.39 10.48
CA ASP A 138 10.08 13.06 11.60
C ASP A 138 8.59 13.19 11.30
N VAL A 139 7.79 12.51 12.12
CA VAL A 139 6.32 12.50 12.05
C VAL A 139 5.71 13.10 13.31
N ASP A 140 6.52 13.76 14.14
CA ASP A 140 6.05 14.51 15.29
C ASP A 140 5.17 15.68 14.82
N GLY A 141 4.03 15.90 15.48
CA GLY A 141 3.16 17.06 15.24
C GLY A 141 1.96 16.84 14.33
N ILE A 142 1.76 15.62 13.81
CA ILE A 142 0.51 15.28 13.09
C ILE A 142 -0.68 15.43 14.04
N ASP A 143 -1.69 16.20 13.61
CA ASP A 143 -2.95 16.37 14.34
C ASP A 143 -3.96 15.27 13.98
N PHE A 144 -4.21 14.36 14.91
CA PHE A 144 -5.22 13.30 14.75
C PHE A 144 -6.62 13.69 15.27
N GLY A 145 -6.89 14.97 15.52
CA GLY A 145 -8.16 15.45 16.08
C GLY A 145 -9.40 15.10 15.24
N LYS A 146 -9.25 14.87 13.93
CA LYS A 146 -10.33 14.43 13.04
C LYS A 146 -10.51 12.90 13.01
N CYS A 147 -9.51 12.12 13.39
CA CYS A 147 -9.53 10.66 13.44
C CYS A 147 -10.28 10.14 14.68
N THR A 148 -11.54 10.55 14.82
CA THR A 148 -12.39 10.25 16.00
C THR A 148 -12.69 8.76 16.21
N LYS A 149 -12.38 7.91 15.22
CA LYS A 149 -12.54 6.44 15.29
C LYS A 149 -11.25 5.70 15.60
N LEU A 150 -10.13 6.40 15.77
CA LEU A 150 -8.82 5.78 15.97
C LEU A 150 -8.77 5.09 17.34
N GLU A 151 -8.63 3.77 17.32
CA GLU A 151 -8.53 2.91 18.50
C GLU A 151 -7.07 2.54 18.79
N THR A 152 -6.23 2.49 17.75
CA THR A 152 -4.81 2.13 17.86
C THR A 152 -3.96 3.07 17.02
N LEU A 153 -2.94 3.65 17.66
CA LEU A 153 -1.91 4.47 17.03
C LEU A 153 -0.55 3.96 17.50
N ASP A 154 0.23 3.40 16.58
CA ASP A 154 1.60 2.95 16.82
C ASP A 154 2.54 3.65 15.84
N VAL A 155 3.42 4.50 16.37
CA VAL A 155 4.37 5.26 15.57
C VAL A 155 5.78 4.94 16.05
N ILE A 156 6.53 4.28 15.19
CA ILE A 156 7.91 3.86 15.42
C ILE A 156 8.81 4.66 14.48
N GLN A 157 9.34 5.77 14.97
CA GLN A 157 10.33 6.56 14.25
C GLN A 157 11.75 6.25 14.72
N LYS A 158 12.66 5.93 13.79
CA LYS A 158 14.08 5.75 14.07
C LYS A 158 14.84 7.01 13.69
N ARG A 159 15.26 7.78 14.70
CA ARG A 159 16.15 8.94 14.52
C ARG A 159 17.54 8.47 14.11
N ILE A 160 18.05 8.99 12.99
CA ILE A 160 19.39 8.73 12.44
C ILE A 160 20.39 9.71 13.05
#